data_AF-A0A1B1Q2Q5-F1
#
_entry.id   AF-A0A1B1Q2Q5-F1
#
_cell.length_a   1.000
_cell.length_b   1.000
_cell.length_c   1.000
_cell.angle_alpha   90.00
_cell.angle_beta   90.00
_cell.angle_gamma   90.00
#
_symmetry.space_group_name_H-M   'P 1'
#
loop_
_entity.id
_entity.type
_entity.pdbx_description
1 polymer ?
#
loop_
_entity_poly.entity_id
_entity_poly.type
_entity_poly.pdbx_seq_one_letter_code
_entity_poly.pdbx_strand_id
1 'polypeptide(L)'
;MAERKRFKSAAEVAAFCTGDEAFRQLVEKEVKQSRIAYNLLKLRLTKEVSQKALAERMGCDSSKISRMESGNDNNLKIGDIRDYLSALGVGMSMTFEDNELPAADRIKSYVYAIHDQLNKLAGLASEVDGDDEIIDKIKIFYGEVLFNFLARYTDSHKVLYTVIGKGDREPSGVAVVPDARVEGVADCVCEDK
;
A
#
# COMPACT_ATOMS: atom_id res chain seq x y z
N MET A 1 11.19 -30.40 32.27
CA MET A 1 11.29 -29.09 31.59
C MET A 1 10.06 -28.94 30.70
N ALA A 2 9.26 -27.89 30.87
CA ALA A 2 8.04 -27.71 30.09
C ALA A 2 8.40 -27.34 28.63
N GLU A 3 7.84 -28.08 27.68
CA GLU A 3 8.06 -27.90 26.24
C GLU A 3 7.52 -26.53 25.79
N ARG A 4 8.38 -25.72 25.17
CA ARG A 4 8.05 -24.33 24.79
C ARG A 4 7.24 -24.35 23.48
N LYS A 5 5.92 -24.48 23.59
CA LYS A 5 5.02 -24.50 22.43
C LYS A 5 4.98 -23.11 21.77
N ARG A 6 5.34 -23.02 20.48
CA ARG A 6 5.21 -21.79 19.67
C ARG A 6 3.85 -21.80 18.98
N PHE A 7 3.09 -20.74 19.19
CA PHE A 7 1.80 -20.50 18.54
C PHE A 7 1.96 -19.45 17.44
N LYS A 8 1.19 -19.58 16.34
CA LYS A 8 1.25 -18.70 15.16
C LYS A 8 0.30 -17.51 15.25
N SER A 9 -0.71 -17.59 16.12
CA SER A 9 -1.69 -16.51 16.29
C SER A 9 -2.26 -16.44 17.71
N ALA A 10 -2.81 -15.28 18.07
CA ALA A 10 -3.53 -15.09 19.32
C ALA A 10 -4.75 -16.02 19.44
N ALA A 11 -5.40 -16.35 18.31
CA ALA A 11 -6.50 -17.29 18.29
C ALA A 11 -6.05 -18.73 18.60
N GLU A 12 -4.87 -19.13 18.13
CA GLU A 12 -4.31 -20.44 18.43
C GLU A 12 -3.94 -20.58 19.91
N VAL A 13 -3.43 -19.50 20.53
CA VAL A 13 -3.22 -19.42 21.98
C VAL A 13 -4.56 -19.51 22.72
N ALA A 14 -5.57 -18.75 22.28
CA ALA A 14 -6.88 -18.75 22.88
C ALA A 14 -7.51 -20.15 22.86
N ALA A 15 -7.51 -20.82 21.71
CA ALA A 15 -7.99 -22.18 21.54
C ALA A 15 -7.24 -23.18 22.44
N PHE A 16 -5.92 -23.02 22.56
CA PHE A 16 -5.10 -23.86 23.42
C PHE A 16 -5.40 -23.65 24.91
N CYS A 17 -5.63 -22.40 25.33
CA CYS A 17 -5.95 -22.06 26.71
C CYS A 17 -7.37 -22.45 27.13
N THR A 18 -8.35 -22.36 26.21
CA THR A 18 -9.76 -22.67 26.52
C THR A 18 -10.17 -24.09 26.14
N GLY A 19 -9.39 -24.78 25.30
CA GLY A 19 -9.76 -26.09 24.75
C GLY A 19 -10.95 -26.05 23.79
N ASP A 20 -11.36 -24.86 23.34
CA ASP A 20 -12.57 -24.64 22.56
C ASP A 20 -12.28 -23.97 21.21
N GLU A 21 -12.60 -24.70 20.14
CA GLU A 21 -12.43 -24.22 18.76
C GLU A 21 -13.46 -23.12 18.39
N ALA A 22 -14.63 -23.08 19.04
CA ALA A 22 -15.58 -21.98 18.86
C ALA A 22 -14.98 -20.66 19.39
N PHE A 23 -14.24 -20.73 20.50
CA PHE A 23 -13.52 -19.58 21.04
C PHE A 23 -12.41 -19.10 20.11
N ARG A 24 -11.71 -20.01 19.42
CA ARG A 24 -10.76 -19.66 18.36
C ARG A 24 -11.41 -18.79 17.29
N GLN A 25 -12.56 -19.21 16.78
CA GLN A 25 -13.28 -18.52 15.72
C GLN A 25 -13.75 -17.14 16.17
N LEU A 26 -14.18 -17.00 17.42
CA LEU A 26 -14.54 -15.71 18.02
C LEU A 26 -13.34 -14.75 18.03
N VAL A 27 -12.16 -15.22 18.47
CA VAL A 27 -10.95 -14.41 18.49
C VAL A 27 -10.49 -14.05 17.07
N GLU A 28 -10.53 -14.98 16.10
CA GLU A 28 -10.19 -14.67 14.71
C GLU A 28 -11.15 -13.64 14.09
N LYS A 29 -12.44 -13.74 14.40
CA LYS A 29 -13.44 -12.78 13.95
C LYS A 29 -13.17 -11.40 14.54
N GLU A 30 -12.92 -11.31 15.84
CA GLU A 30 -12.64 -10.04 16.51
C GLU A 30 -11.36 -9.39 15.97
N VAL A 31 -10.28 -10.16 15.79
CA VAL A 31 -9.02 -9.65 15.20
C VAL A 31 -9.25 -9.10 13.79
N LYS A 32 -10.09 -9.75 12.97
CA LYS A 32 -10.42 -9.26 11.63
C LYS A 32 -11.25 -7.99 11.65
N GLN A 33 -12.11 -7.83 12.65
CA GLN A 33 -13.06 -6.73 12.76
C GLN A 33 -12.51 -5.50 13.48
N SER A 34 -11.28 -5.53 14.00
CA SER A 34 -10.71 -4.41 14.78
C SER A 34 -9.35 -3.96 14.22
N ARG A 35 -9.10 -4.18 12.93
CA ARG A 35 -7.81 -3.88 12.26
C ARG A 35 -7.62 -2.37 12.08
N ILE A 36 -8.65 -1.66 11.65
CA ILE A 36 -8.59 -0.21 11.45
C ILE A 36 -8.44 0.48 12.81
N ALA A 37 -9.27 0.11 13.79
CA ALA A 37 -9.19 0.62 15.17
C ALA A 37 -7.78 0.43 15.75
N TYR A 38 -7.22 -0.77 15.62
CA TYR A 38 -5.85 -1.06 16.06
C TYR A 38 -4.79 -0.22 15.33
N ASN A 39 -4.94 -0.01 14.02
CA ASN A 39 -4.02 0.83 13.25
C ASN A 39 -4.07 2.31 13.68
N LEU A 40 -5.27 2.84 13.98
CA LEU A 40 -5.42 4.20 14.51
C LEU A 40 -4.70 4.35 15.85
N LEU A 41 -4.91 3.41 16.77
CA LEU A 41 -4.19 3.36 18.04
C LEU A 41 -2.68 3.34 17.83
N LYS A 42 -2.19 2.44 16.97
CA LYS A 42 -0.76 2.32 16.67
C LYS A 42 -0.18 3.61 16.10
N LEU A 43 -0.89 4.27 15.18
CA LEU A 43 -0.47 5.54 14.60
C LEU A 43 -0.38 6.65 15.66
N ARG A 44 -1.39 6.77 16.52
CA ARG A 44 -1.38 7.75 17.61
C ARG A 44 -0.21 7.52 18.56
N LEU A 45 0.03 6.27 18.96
CA LEU A 45 1.14 5.92 19.84
C LEU A 45 2.50 6.21 19.18
N THR A 46 2.65 5.94 17.88
CA THR A 46 3.88 6.24 17.13
C THR A 46 4.15 7.74 17.04
N LYS A 47 3.08 8.56 17.05
CA LYS A 47 3.17 10.03 17.09
C LYS A 47 3.24 10.59 18.52
N GLU A 48 3.25 9.73 19.53
CA GLU A 48 3.31 10.09 20.96
C GLU A 48 2.21 11.06 21.43
N VAL A 49 1.04 11.01 20.79
CA VAL A 49 -0.09 11.88 21.13
C VAL A 49 -1.01 11.17 22.14
N SER A 50 -1.34 11.84 23.26
CA SER A 50 -2.30 11.29 24.23
C SER A 50 -3.74 11.33 23.68
N GLN A 51 -4.63 10.48 24.20
CA GLN A 51 -6.05 10.52 23.79
C GLN A 51 -6.68 11.89 24.03
N LYS A 52 -6.35 12.54 25.16
CA LYS A 52 -6.84 13.88 25.49
C LYS A 52 -6.36 14.93 24.48
N ALA A 53 -5.07 14.93 24.15
CA ALA A 53 -4.51 15.88 23.19
C ALA A 53 -5.09 15.66 21.78
N LEU A 54 -5.32 14.40 21.38
CA LEU A 54 -5.97 14.11 20.10
C LEU A 54 -7.44 14.57 20.09
N ALA A 55 -8.16 14.34 21.18
CA ALA A 55 -9.55 14.75 21.34
C ALA A 55 -9.69 16.28 21.25
N GLU A 56 -8.79 17.02 21.90
CA GLU A 56 -8.72 18.49 21.80
C GLU A 56 -8.49 18.95 20.35
N ARG A 57 -7.56 18.32 19.62
CA ARG A 57 -7.30 18.64 18.19
C ARG A 57 -8.48 18.32 17.28
N MET A 58 -9.23 17.26 17.59
CA MET A 58 -10.43 16.87 16.84
C MET A 58 -11.68 17.65 17.27
N GLY A 59 -11.62 18.45 18.34
CA GLY A 59 -12.77 19.13 18.91
C GLY A 59 -13.84 18.18 19.48
N CYS A 60 -13.43 17.05 20.06
CA CYS A 60 -14.34 16.06 20.63
C CYS A 60 -13.92 15.59 22.03
N ASP A 61 -14.75 14.77 22.67
CA ASP A 61 -14.42 14.15 23.95
C ASP A 61 -13.39 13.02 23.81
N SER A 62 -12.55 12.84 24.83
CA SER A 62 -11.60 11.72 24.92
C SER A 62 -12.30 10.35 24.88
N SER A 63 -13.58 10.29 25.24
CA SER A 63 -14.41 9.07 25.13
C SER A 63 -14.68 8.67 23.68
N LYS A 64 -14.74 9.62 22.75
CA LYS A 64 -14.85 9.34 21.31
C LYS A 64 -13.58 8.65 20.80
N ILE A 65 -12.41 9.18 21.16
CA ILE A 65 -11.11 8.59 20.81
C ILE A 65 -10.98 7.16 21.35
N SER A 66 -11.32 6.96 22.63
CA SER A 66 -11.30 5.64 23.26
C SER A 66 -12.20 4.63 22.52
N ARG A 67 -13.44 5.03 22.17
CA ARG A 67 -14.35 4.17 21.39
C ARG A 67 -13.81 3.85 20.00
N MET A 68 -13.12 4.78 19.35
CA MET A 68 -12.53 4.52 18.04
C MET A 68 -11.36 3.54 18.11
N GLU A 69 -10.56 3.56 19.18
CA GLU A 69 -9.36 2.73 19.34
C GLU A 69 -9.65 1.34 19.91
N SER A 70 -10.75 1.18 20.64
CA SER A 70 -11.17 -0.07 21.27
C SER A 70 -12.39 -0.72 20.58
N GLY A 71 -12.97 -0.03 19.60
CA GLY A 71 -14.19 -0.46 18.92
C GLY A 71 -13.96 -1.34 17.70
N ASN A 72 -15.07 -1.80 17.14
CA ASN A 72 -15.14 -2.59 15.91
C ASN A 72 -15.08 -1.66 14.68
N ASP A 73 -14.32 -2.05 13.67
CA ASP A 73 -14.15 -1.34 12.41
C ASP A 73 -15.49 -1.04 11.72
N ASN A 74 -16.50 -1.91 11.86
CA ASN A 74 -17.84 -1.70 11.30
C ASN A 74 -18.58 -0.50 11.91
N ASN A 75 -18.18 -0.08 13.11
CA ASN A 75 -18.77 1.07 13.80
C ASN A 75 -18.00 2.37 13.55
N LEU A 76 -16.86 2.31 12.87
CA LEU A 76 -16.07 3.48 12.53
C LEU A 76 -16.67 4.20 11.32
N LYS A 77 -16.91 5.50 11.47
CA LYS A 77 -17.30 6.35 10.35
C LYS A 77 -16.05 6.82 9.61
N ILE A 78 -16.07 6.78 8.28
CA ILE A 78 -14.97 7.29 7.45
C ILE A 78 -14.64 8.74 7.77
N GLY A 79 -15.65 9.58 8.04
CA GLY A 79 -15.45 10.97 8.47
C GLY A 79 -14.64 11.06 9.77
N ASP A 80 -14.97 10.23 10.77
CA ASP A 80 -14.24 10.21 12.05
C ASP A 80 -12.80 9.73 11.84
N ILE A 81 -12.57 8.73 10.98
CA ILE A 81 -11.23 8.23 10.63
C ILE A 81 -10.41 9.35 9.98
N ARG A 82 -10.99 10.06 9.00
CA ARG A 82 -10.34 11.20 8.33
C ARG A 82 -9.95 12.28 9.32
N ASP A 83 -10.87 12.69 10.18
CA ASP A 83 -10.64 13.77 11.15
C ASP A 83 -9.56 13.36 12.18
N TYR A 84 -9.57 12.09 12.59
CA TYR A 84 -8.53 11.50 13.44
C TYR A 84 -7.15 11.55 12.79
N LEU A 85 -7.03 11.09 11.54
CA LEU A 85 -5.78 11.10 10.80
C LEU A 85 -5.29 12.54 10.55
N SER A 86 -6.19 13.45 10.18
CA SER A 86 -5.88 14.87 10.00
C SER A 86 -5.34 15.51 11.28
N ALA A 87 -5.94 15.22 12.44
CA ALA A 87 -5.48 15.72 13.74
C ALA A 87 -4.10 15.17 14.17
N LEU A 88 -3.66 14.07 13.54
CA LEU A 88 -2.30 13.52 13.65
C LEU A 88 -1.35 14.00 12.55
N GLY A 89 -1.81 14.84 11.61
CA GLY A 89 -1.02 15.28 10.46
C GLY A 89 -0.73 14.15 9.47
N VAL A 90 -1.65 13.20 9.33
CA VAL A 90 -1.53 12.05 8.42
C VAL A 90 -2.60 12.18 7.33
N GLY A 91 -2.17 12.07 6.06
CA GLY A 91 -3.09 12.03 4.93
C GLY A 91 -3.80 10.68 4.83
N MET A 92 -5.07 10.69 4.42
CA MET A 92 -5.84 9.49 4.09
C MET A 92 -6.03 9.40 2.58
N SER A 93 -5.65 8.27 1.99
CA SER A 93 -5.95 7.92 0.60
C SER A 93 -6.78 6.64 0.57
N MET A 94 -7.81 6.60 -0.27
CA MET A 94 -8.63 5.41 -0.49
C MET A 94 -8.55 5.01 -1.96
N THR A 95 -8.24 3.75 -2.21
CA THR A 95 -8.13 3.18 -3.55
C THR A 95 -9.18 2.08 -3.67
N PHE A 96 -9.91 2.10 -4.78
CA PHE A 96 -10.83 1.02 -5.14
C PHE A 96 -10.15 0.17 -6.21
N GLU A 97 -10.15 -1.13 -6.00
CA GLU A 97 -9.54 -2.10 -6.91
C GLU A 97 -10.62 -3.04 -7.43
N ASP A 98 -10.58 -3.29 -8.74
CA ASP A 98 -11.40 -4.32 -9.35
C ASP A 98 -10.68 -5.68 -9.21
N ASN A 99 -11.27 -6.56 -8.41
CA ASN A 99 -10.73 -7.88 -8.13
C ASN A 99 -10.95 -8.87 -9.29
N GLU A 100 -11.80 -8.53 -10.25
CA GLU A 100 -12.04 -9.36 -11.44
C GLU A 100 -10.95 -9.15 -12.49
N LEU A 101 -10.19 -8.05 -12.42
CA LEU A 101 -9.06 -7.80 -13.31
C LEU A 101 -7.97 -8.85 -13.13
N PRO A 102 -7.40 -9.40 -14.21
CA PRO A 102 -6.23 -10.25 -14.14
C PRO A 102 -5.07 -9.58 -13.40
N ALA A 103 -4.26 -10.38 -12.70
CA ALA A 103 -3.12 -9.86 -11.95
C ALA A 103 -2.16 -9.02 -12.82
N ALA A 104 -2.01 -9.38 -14.10
CA ALA A 104 -1.21 -8.62 -15.06
C ALA A 104 -1.73 -7.18 -15.26
N ASP A 105 -3.04 -6.99 -15.35
CA ASP A 105 -3.64 -5.68 -15.57
C ASP A 105 -3.63 -4.83 -14.30
N ARG A 106 -3.74 -5.47 -13.12
CA ARG A 106 -3.48 -4.79 -11.84
C ARG A 106 -2.03 -4.34 -11.71
N ILE A 107 -1.06 -5.14 -12.18
CA ILE A 107 0.36 -4.71 -12.20
C ILE A 107 0.52 -3.48 -13.10
N LYS A 108 -0.07 -3.49 -14.30
CA LYS A 108 -0.01 -2.34 -15.22
C LYS A 108 -0.59 -1.07 -14.59
N SER A 109 -1.73 -1.16 -13.89
CA SER A 109 -2.32 0.02 -13.25
C SER A 109 -1.40 0.64 -12.19
N TYR A 110 -0.67 -0.17 -11.42
CA TYR A 110 0.34 0.36 -10.50
C TYR A 110 1.51 1.00 -11.22
N VAL A 111 1.98 0.44 -12.34
CA VAL A 111 3.05 1.07 -13.15
C VAL A 111 2.62 2.45 -13.64
N TYR A 112 1.39 2.58 -14.14
CA TYR A 112 0.85 3.90 -14.54
C TYR A 112 0.72 4.84 -13.35
N ALA A 113 0.22 4.36 -12.20
CA ALA A 113 0.14 5.19 -11.00
C ALA A 113 1.52 5.68 -10.53
N ILE A 114 2.57 4.85 -10.61
CA ILE A 114 3.95 5.25 -10.31
C ILE A 114 4.40 6.34 -11.29
N HIS A 115 4.16 6.15 -12.59
CA HIS A 115 4.49 7.13 -13.61
C HIS A 115 3.84 8.49 -13.34
N ASP A 116 2.55 8.51 -12.98
CA ASP A 116 1.83 9.74 -12.65
C ASP A 116 2.42 10.46 -11.42
N GLN A 117 2.84 9.72 -10.40
CA GLN A 117 3.50 10.31 -9.22
C GLN A 117 4.88 10.87 -9.55
N LEU A 118 5.64 10.18 -10.41
CA LEU A 118 6.93 10.69 -10.89
C LEU A 118 6.73 11.99 -11.69
N ASN A 119 5.72 12.06 -12.56
CA ASN A 119 5.38 13.27 -13.31
C ASN A 119 4.98 14.43 -12.38
N LYS A 120 4.21 14.16 -11.32
CA LYS A 120 3.90 15.19 -10.31
C LYS A 120 5.17 15.70 -9.62
N LEU A 121 6.10 14.81 -9.30
CA LEU A 121 7.39 15.20 -8.71
C LEU A 121 8.22 16.07 -9.66
N ALA A 122 8.23 15.75 -10.96
CA ALA A 122 8.86 16.59 -11.97
C ALA A 122 8.15 17.96 -12.10
N GLY A 123 6.82 17.99 -12.04
CA GLY A 123 6.04 19.23 -12.01
C GLY A 123 6.41 20.13 -10.83
N LEU A 124 6.51 19.55 -9.63
CA LEU A 124 6.97 20.30 -8.45
C LEU A 124 8.39 20.85 -8.62
N ALA A 125 9.29 20.10 -9.28
CA ALA A 125 10.63 20.58 -9.59
C ALA A 125 10.61 21.80 -10.53
N SER A 126 9.65 21.85 -11.46
CA SER A 126 9.51 22.97 -12.40
C SER A 126 8.93 24.25 -11.75
N GLU A 127 8.29 24.14 -10.59
CA GLU A 127 7.79 25.29 -9.82
C GLU A 127 8.88 25.94 -8.95
N VAL A 128 9.98 25.24 -8.69
CA VAL A 128 11.11 25.75 -7.91
C VAL A 128 12.17 26.29 -8.87
N ASP A 129 11.98 27.55 -9.28
CA ASP A 129 12.86 28.21 -10.25
C ASP A 129 14.29 28.36 -9.69
N GLY A 130 15.27 27.79 -10.39
CA GLY A 130 16.71 27.98 -10.12
C GLY A 130 17.35 27.10 -9.03
N ASP A 131 16.67 26.09 -8.48
CA ASP A 131 17.27 25.17 -7.50
C ASP A 131 17.79 23.88 -8.16
N ASP A 132 18.96 23.99 -8.79
CA ASP A 132 19.66 22.88 -9.44
C ASP A 132 19.91 21.70 -8.47
N GLU A 133 20.02 21.97 -7.16
CA GLU A 133 20.23 20.94 -6.14
C GLU A 133 18.99 20.05 -5.98
N ILE A 134 17.79 20.63 -6.02
CA ILE A 134 16.53 19.87 -5.98
C ILE A 134 16.38 19.02 -7.23
N ILE A 135 16.66 19.58 -8.40
CA ILE A 135 16.57 18.88 -9.69
C ILE A 135 17.51 17.66 -9.70
N ASP A 136 18.76 17.84 -9.25
CA ASP A 136 19.73 16.75 -9.23
C ASP A 136 19.39 15.66 -8.21
N LYS A 137 18.84 16.01 -7.05
CA LYS A 137 18.29 15.03 -6.10
C LYS A 137 17.15 14.21 -6.70
N ILE A 138 16.26 14.83 -7.48
CA ILE A 138 15.17 14.11 -8.16
C ILE A 138 15.71 13.14 -9.21
N LYS A 139 16.73 13.52 -9.98
CA LYS A 139 17.39 12.62 -10.94
C LYS A 139 18.01 11.40 -10.24
N ILE A 140 18.72 11.62 -9.14
CA ILE A 140 19.30 10.53 -8.34
C ILE A 140 18.19 9.58 -7.86
N PHE A 141 17.11 10.14 -7.31
CA PHE A 141 15.95 9.37 -6.87
C PHE A 141 15.32 8.53 -7.99
N TYR A 142 15.18 9.08 -9.20
CA TYR A 142 14.67 8.32 -10.36
C TYR A 142 15.56 7.11 -10.68
N GLY A 143 16.89 7.28 -10.63
CA GLY A 143 17.85 6.20 -10.80
C GLY A 143 17.71 5.10 -9.74
N GLU A 144 17.55 5.49 -8.48
CA GLU A 144 17.32 4.54 -7.37
C GLU A 144 16.02 3.76 -7.54
N VAL A 145 14.93 4.44 -7.91
CA VAL A 145 13.63 3.80 -8.17
C VAL A 145 13.76 2.77 -9.29
N LEU A 146 14.37 3.14 -10.42
CA LEU A 146 14.60 2.23 -11.54
C LEU A 146 15.44 1.02 -11.15
N PHE A 147 16.56 1.25 -10.45
CA PHE A 147 17.42 0.16 -9.98
C PHE A 147 16.66 -0.82 -9.08
N ASN A 148 15.88 -0.30 -8.13
CA ASN A 148 15.07 -1.11 -7.24
C ASN A 148 14.01 -1.93 -8.00
N PHE A 149 13.35 -1.35 -9.01
CA PHE A 149 12.42 -2.08 -9.87
C PHE A 149 13.12 -3.23 -10.60
N LEU A 150 14.26 -2.97 -11.25
CA LEU A 150 15.00 -3.98 -12.01
C LEU A 150 15.53 -5.12 -11.13
N ALA A 151 16.05 -4.80 -9.94
CA ALA A 151 16.52 -5.79 -8.98
C ALA A 151 15.38 -6.71 -8.54
N ARG A 152 14.23 -6.15 -8.15
CA ARG A 152 13.06 -6.92 -7.69
C ARG A 152 12.39 -7.69 -8.81
N TYR A 153 12.37 -7.14 -10.01
CA TYR A 153 11.90 -7.84 -11.20
C TYR A 153 12.77 -9.08 -11.47
N THR A 154 14.09 -8.93 -11.43
CA THR A 154 15.04 -10.03 -11.64
C THR A 154 14.86 -11.14 -10.60
N ASP A 155 14.66 -10.79 -9.33
CA ASP A 155 14.39 -11.77 -8.27
C ASP A 155 13.07 -12.52 -8.49
N SER A 156 12.01 -11.79 -8.85
CA SER A 156 10.71 -12.40 -9.15
C SER A 156 10.78 -13.32 -10.37
N HIS A 157 11.55 -12.92 -11.38
CA HIS A 157 11.78 -13.68 -12.60
C HIS A 157 12.58 -14.97 -12.34
N LYS A 158 13.59 -14.93 -11.46
CA LYS A 158 14.31 -16.13 -11.00
C LYS A 158 13.37 -17.13 -10.32
N VAL A 159 12.44 -16.66 -9.49
CA VAL A 159 11.44 -17.53 -8.86
C VAL A 159 10.57 -18.21 -9.92
N LEU A 160 10.15 -17.50 -10.96
CA LEU A 160 9.42 -18.12 -12.07
C LEU A 160 10.24 -19.22 -12.76
N TYR A 161 11.56 -19.03 -12.95
CA TYR A 161 12.41 -20.10 -13.45
C TYR A 161 12.50 -21.32 -12.52
N THR A 162 12.41 -21.15 -11.20
CA THR A 162 12.33 -22.32 -10.29
C THR A 162 11.01 -23.07 -10.39
N VAL A 163 9.93 -22.37 -10.77
CA VAL A 163 8.62 -22.99 -11.04
C VAL A 163 8.62 -23.70 -12.39
N ILE A 164 9.25 -23.10 -13.41
CA ILE A 164 9.41 -23.67 -14.75
C ILE A 164 10.42 -24.83 -14.73
N GLY A 165 11.47 -24.76 -13.91
CA GLY A 165 12.55 -25.76 -13.76
C GLY A 165 12.14 -27.09 -13.13
N LYS A 166 10.85 -27.34 -12.91
CA LYS A 166 10.28 -28.70 -12.77
C LYS A 166 9.96 -29.36 -14.13
N GLY A 167 10.18 -28.66 -15.25
CA GLY A 167 10.16 -29.20 -16.60
C GLY A 167 11.31 -28.60 -17.41
N ASP A 168 12.23 -29.45 -17.85
CA ASP A 168 13.46 -29.14 -18.59
C ASP A 168 13.35 -28.02 -19.65
N ARG A 169 14.18 -26.97 -19.48
CA ARG A 169 15.21 -26.50 -20.45
C ARG A 169 15.78 -25.13 -20.05
N GLU A 170 17.11 -25.01 -20.11
CA GLU A 170 17.86 -23.76 -19.96
C GLU A 170 17.50 -22.74 -21.06
N PRO A 171 17.48 -21.42 -20.78
CA PRO A 171 17.17 -20.44 -21.80
C PRO A 171 18.41 -20.16 -22.66
N SER A 172 18.39 -20.64 -23.91
CA SER A 172 19.23 -20.09 -24.98
C SER A 172 18.67 -18.76 -25.45
N GLY A 173 19.48 -17.70 -25.37
CA GLY A 173 19.37 -16.52 -26.23
C GLY A 173 18.23 -15.55 -25.91
N VAL A 174 18.62 -14.35 -25.49
CA VAL A 174 17.75 -13.15 -25.52
C VAL A 174 17.29 -12.95 -26.97
N ALA A 175 16.02 -13.25 -27.26
CA ALA A 175 15.36 -12.82 -28.48
C ALA A 175 14.78 -11.42 -28.26
N VAL A 176 15.43 -10.43 -28.88
CA VAL A 176 14.88 -9.09 -29.08
C VAL A 176 13.53 -9.23 -29.80
N VAL A 177 12.45 -8.72 -29.21
CA VAL A 177 11.15 -8.62 -29.90
C VAL A 177 11.09 -7.27 -30.62
N PRO A 178 10.73 -7.21 -31.91
CA PRO A 178 10.84 -6.02 -32.74
C PRO A 178 9.67 -5.05 -32.56
N ASP A 179 9.99 -3.81 -32.90
CA ASP A 179 9.15 -2.64 -33.15
C ASP A 179 7.70 -2.93 -33.59
N ALA A 180 6.74 -2.44 -32.81
CA ALA A 180 5.32 -2.40 -33.16
C ALA A 180 4.91 -0.95 -33.42
N ARG A 181 5.15 -0.54 -34.67
CA ARG A 181 4.42 0.44 -35.49
C ARG A 181 3.06 0.84 -34.89
N VAL A 182 2.91 2.11 -34.53
CA VAL A 182 1.60 2.78 -34.43
C VAL A 182 1.50 3.74 -35.60
N GLU A 183 0.95 3.25 -36.72
CA GLU A 183 0.40 4.10 -37.78
C GLU A 183 -1.02 4.51 -37.36
N GLY A 184 -1.32 5.82 -37.45
CA GLY A 184 -2.68 6.31 -37.22
C GLY A 184 -2.77 7.80 -36.92
N VAL A 185 -2.22 8.64 -37.81
CA VAL A 185 -2.50 10.08 -37.88
C VAL A 185 -3.98 10.26 -38.24
N ALA A 186 -4.74 10.96 -37.40
CA ALA A 186 -6.02 11.54 -37.78
C ALA A 186 -5.80 13.04 -38.01
N ASP A 187 -5.87 13.43 -39.27
CA ASP A 187 -5.75 14.81 -39.75
C ASP A 187 -6.82 15.71 -39.14
N CYS A 188 -6.36 16.84 -38.57
CA CYS A 188 -7.18 18.03 -38.36
C CYS A 188 -7.43 18.68 -39.72
N VAL A 189 -8.71 18.81 -40.11
CA VAL A 189 -9.12 19.76 -41.15
C VAL A 189 -9.67 21.00 -40.46
N CYS A 190 -8.89 22.08 -40.50
CA CYS A 190 -9.38 23.43 -40.28
C CYS A 190 -9.89 23.96 -41.63
N GLU A 191 -11.19 24.18 -41.77
CA GLU A 191 -11.75 24.98 -42.87
C GLU A 191 -11.83 26.44 -42.42
N ASP A 192 -10.91 27.27 -42.93
CA ASP A 192 -11.04 28.73 -42.94
C ASP A 192 -11.73 29.16 -44.24
N LYS A 193 -12.91 29.79 -44.11
CA LYS A 193 -13.39 30.87 -44.99
C LYS A 193 -14.32 31.80 -44.24
#